data_AF-A0A354HSU3-F1
#
_entry.id   AF-A0A354HSU3-F1
#
_cell.length_a   1.000
_cell.length_b   1.000
_cell.length_c   1.000
_cell.angle_alpha   90.00
_cell.angle_beta   90.00
_cell.angle_gamma   90.00
#
_symmetry.space_group_name_H-M   'P 1'
#
loop_
_entity.id
_entity.type
_entity.pdbx_description
1 polymer ?
#
loop_
_entity_poly.entity_id
_entity_poly.type
_entity_poly.pdbx_seq_one_letter_code
_entity_poly.pdbx_strand_id
1 'polypeptide(L)'
;MLPLADLVKLIFRVLGQAFFGWVQYPGLLYYPFMLAIVLSIVFRQLRRQAKLEEHLYGAPFSQPWRQLLISMGFGLAGGILASFLMVFLGLPLSEELGLIFVWPVVLVLMLINPRFMCFAYGGGAVGVVSLLLRGLNLLFPGLGSIGFFASLMAVDLPALMALVGALHLTESFLIYISGHINASPVILQNPRGKVVGGFMLQRFWPLPITALLVELVSAAEPIGGGVPMPAWWPLLQPRLQP
;
A
#
# COMPACT_ATOMS: atom_id res chain seq x y z
N MET A 1 16.53 -23.34 -6.73
CA MET A 1 16.45 -22.66 -5.41
C MET A 1 16.07 -21.21 -5.65
N LEU A 2 15.43 -20.52 -4.69
CA LEU A 2 15.15 -19.10 -4.84
C LEU A 2 16.47 -18.31 -4.80
N PRO A 3 16.71 -17.40 -5.75
CA PRO A 3 17.91 -16.55 -5.77
C PRO A 3 17.77 -15.41 -4.75
N LEU A 4 17.68 -15.76 -3.46
CA LEU A 4 17.38 -14.82 -2.37
C LEU A 4 18.36 -13.65 -2.33
N ALA A 5 19.65 -13.91 -2.55
CA ALA A 5 20.68 -12.87 -2.55
C ALA A 5 20.46 -11.83 -3.65
N ASP A 6 20.07 -12.27 -4.85
CA ASP A 6 19.85 -11.37 -5.98
C ASP A 6 18.53 -10.62 -5.85
N LEU A 7 17.49 -11.26 -5.28
CA LEU A 7 16.23 -10.60 -4.93
C LEU A 7 16.42 -9.51 -3.87
N VAL A 8 17.21 -9.79 -2.82
CA VAL A 8 17.56 -8.80 -1.80
C VAL A 8 18.27 -7.62 -2.47
N LYS A 9 19.32 -7.88 -3.27
CA LYS A 9 20.05 -6.83 -4.00
C LYS A 9 19.12 -6.01 -4.89
N LEU A 10 18.19 -6.65 -5.59
CA LEU A 10 17.22 -5.97 -6.45
C LEU A 10 16.29 -5.05 -5.64
N ILE A 11 15.69 -5.54 -4.55
CA ILE A 11 14.81 -4.75 -3.68
C ILE A 11 15.55 -3.52 -3.15
N PHE A 12 16.77 -3.71 -2.61
CA PHE A 12 17.57 -2.59 -2.10
C PHE A 12 18.01 -1.62 -3.20
N ARG A 13 18.35 -2.12 -4.40
CA ARG A 13 18.67 -1.26 -5.56
C ARG A 13 17.46 -0.41 -5.96
N VAL A 14 16.28 -1.00 -6.05
CA VAL A 14 15.04 -0.29 -6.41
C VAL A 14 14.65 0.72 -5.34
N LEU A 15 14.75 0.39 -4.04
CA LEU A 15 14.57 1.37 -2.97
C LEU A 15 15.55 2.53 -3.10
N GLY A 16 16.84 2.22 -3.30
CA GLY A 16 17.88 3.22 -3.48
C GLY A 16 17.57 4.16 -4.65
N GLN A 17 17.15 3.60 -5.79
CA GLN A 17 16.74 4.38 -6.96
C GLN A 17 15.47 5.20 -6.70
N ALA A 18 14.48 4.69 -5.96
CA ALA A 18 13.30 5.46 -5.61
C ALA A 18 13.62 6.66 -4.70
N PHE A 19 14.53 6.51 -3.73
CA PHE A 19 14.89 7.59 -2.80
C PHE A 19 15.90 8.58 -3.37
N PHE A 20 16.85 8.12 -4.18
CA PHE A 20 18.01 8.90 -4.62
C PHE A 20 18.19 8.98 -6.14
N GLY A 21 17.41 8.22 -6.92
CA GLY A 21 17.53 8.18 -8.38
C GLY A 21 17.25 9.52 -9.05
N TRP A 22 16.45 10.39 -8.43
CA TRP A 22 16.21 11.76 -8.91
C TRP A 22 17.46 12.64 -8.96
N VAL A 23 18.52 12.29 -8.22
CA VAL A 23 19.82 12.97 -8.29
C VAL A 23 20.51 12.71 -9.63
N GLN A 24 20.34 11.49 -10.17
CA GLN A 24 20.95 11.07 -11.43
C GLN A 24 20.00 11.28 -12.63
N TYR A 25 18.69 11.13 -12.41
CA TYR A 25 17.65 11.24 -13.43
C TYR A 25 16.63 12.31 -13.02
N PRO A 26 16.74 13.55 -13.55
CA PRO A 26 15.83 14.65 -13.20
C PRO A 26 14.34 14.34 -13.47
N GLY A 27 14.05 13.43 -14.40
CA GLY A 27 12.67 12.96 -14.67
C GLY A 27 12.01 12.24 -13.48
N LEU A 28 12.78 11.81 -12.49
CA LEU A 28 12.30 11.14 -11.28
C LEU A 28 12.03 12.13 -10.12
N LEU A 29 12.11 13.45 -10.35
CA LEU A 29 11.91 14.48 -9.31
C LEU A 29 10.52 14.44 -8.65
N TYR A 30 9.51 13.86 -9.31
CA TYR A 30 8.18 13.70 -8.72
C TYR A 30 8.18 12.76 -7.50
N TYR A 31 9.13 11.82 -7.38
CA TYR A 31 9.22 10.90 -6.25
C TYR A 31 9.49 11.57 -4.90
N PRO A 32 10.59 12.36 -4.74
CA PRO A 32 10.82 13.05 -3.48
C PRO A 32 9.68 14.02 -3.15
N PHE A 33 9.02 14.59 -4.16
CA PHE A 33 7.83 15.42 -3.95
C PHE A 33 6.64 14.62 -3.42
N MET A 34 6.33 13.47 -4.01
CA MET A 34 5.29 12.55 -3.52
C MET A 34 5.58 12.08 -2.09
N LEU A 35 6.83 11.67 -1.82
CA LEU A 35 7.27 11.28 -0.48
C LEU A 35 7.10 12.43 0.51
N ALA A 36 7.50 13.65 0.14
CA ALA A 36 7.32 14.83 0.98
C ALA A 36 5.84 15.10 1.29
N ILE A 37 4.93 14.94 0.31
CA ILE A 37 3.48 15.05 0.53
C ILE A 37 2.99 13.99 1.52
N VAL A 38 3.33 12.71 1.29
CA VAL A 38 2.90 11.62 2.18
C VAL A 38 3.40 11.84 3.60
N LEU A 39 4.70 12.16 3.77
CA LEU A 39 5.28 12.46 5.08
C LEU A 39 4.64 13.69 5.74
N SER A 40 4.29 14.72 4.96
CA SER A 40 3.59 15.90 5.48
C SER A 40 2.19 15.57 6.00
N ILE A 41 1.45 14.72 5.29
CA ILE A 41 0.12 14.24 5.71
C ILE A 41 0.24 13.42 7.00
N VAL A 42 1.17 12.44 7.04
CA VAL A 42 1.43 11.62 8.22
C VAL A 42 1.82 12.50 9.41
N PHE A 43 2.74 13.43 9.21
CA PHE A 43 3.20 14.32 10.27
C PHE A 43 2.09 15.26 10.78
N ARG A 44 1.23 15.78 9.90
CA ARG A 44 0.05 16.56 10.29
C ARG A 44 -0.88 15.74 11.18
N GLN A 45 -1.07 14.46 10.87
CA GLN A 45 -1.89 13.56 11.67
C GLN A 45 -1.26 13.23 13.03
N LEU A 46 0.06 13.01 13.08
CA LEU A 46 0.80 12.84 14.33
C LEU A 46 0.75 14.09 15.22
N ARG A 47 0.85 15.29 14.63
CA ARG A 47 0.65 16.56 15.36
C ARG A 47 -0.77 16.67 15.93
N ARG A 48 -1.78 16.26 15.17
CA ARG A 48 -3.17 16.25 15.64
C ARG A 48 -3.33 15.33 16.85
N GLN A 49 -2.71 14.15 16.83
CA GLN A 49 -2.71 13.23 17.97
C GLN A 49 -2.02 13.83 19.20
N ALA A 50 -0.84 14.43 19.03
CA ALA A 50 -0.13 15.07 20.14
C ALA A 50 -0.92 16.23 20.77
N LYS A 51 -1.65 17.02 19.98
CA LYS A 51 -2.55 18.07 20.50
C LYS A 51 -3.73 17.52 21.29
N LEU A 52 -4.27 16.37 20.88
CA LEU A 52 -5.33 15.69 21.64
C LEU A 52 -4.80 15.20 22.98
N GLU A 53 -3.59 14.64 23.01
CA GLU A 53 -2.93 14.23 24.26
C GLU A 53 -2.64 15.42 25.17
N GLU A 54 -2.13 16.52 24.63
CA GLU A 54 -1.88 17.74 25.39
C GLU A 54 -3.17 18.30 26.00
N HIS A 55 -4.29 18.24 25.27
CA HIS A 55 -5.59 18.66 25.79
C HIS A 55 -6.12 17.74 26.91
N LEU A 56 -5.83 16.43 26.84
CA LEU A 56 -6.30 15.45 27.83
C LEU A 56 -5.37 15.35 29.06
N TYR A 57 -4.07 15.53 28.88
CA TYR A 57 -3.03 15.21 29.87
C TYR A 57 -2.13 16.39 30.25
N GLY A 58 -2.29 17.54 29.59
CA GLY A 58 -1.43 18.73 29.78
C GLY A 58 -0.06 18.62 29.11
N ALA A 59 0.32 17.46 28.56
CA ALA A 59 1.55 17.27 27.81
C ALA A 59 1.40 16.14 26.78
N PRO A 60 2.13 16.21 25.64
CA PRO A 60 2.11 15.13 24.65
C PRO A 60 2.94 13.92 25.14
N PHE A 61 2.28 12.77 25.25
CA PHE A 61 2.95 11.49 25.49
C PHE A 61 3.76 11.06 24.25
N SER A 62 3.24 11.38 23.07
CA SER A 62 3.73 10.90 21.80
C SER A 62 4.25 12.06 20.93
N GLN A 63 5.52 12.43 21.16
CA GLN A 63 6.18 13.52 20.42
C GLN A 63 6.13 13.30 18.89
N PRO A 64 5.59 14.24 18.09
CA PRO A 64 5.32 14.01 16.66
C PRO A 64 6.53 13.60 15.82
N TRP A 65 7.70 14.23 16.05
CA TRP A 65 8.93 13.90 15.32
C TRP A 65 9.45 12.50 15.66
N ARG A 66 9.44 12.13 16.95
CA ARG A 66 9.82 10.79 17.40
C ARG A 66 8.92 9.74 16.76
N GLN A 67 7.62 10.00 16.75
CA GLN A 67 6.65 9.10 16.11
C GLN A 67 6.85 9.01 14.60
N LEU A 68 7.15 10.12 13.92
CA LEU A 68 7.42 10.11 12.49
C LEU A 68 8.62 9.21 12.16
N LEU A 69 9.72 9.32 12.90
CA LEU A 69 10.90 8.47 12.72
C LEU A 69 10.60 6.99 12.98
N ILE A 70 9.86 6.68 14.05
CA ILE A 70 9.42 5.31 14.34
C ILE A 70 8.54 4.77 13.21
N SER A 71 7.56 5.56 12.76
CA SER A 71 6.66 5.23 11.65
C SER A 71 7.42 5.00 10.35
N MET A 72 8.43 5.81 10.04
CA MET A 72 9.29 5.64 8.87
C MET A 72 10.13 4.36 8.97
N GLY A 73 10.71 4.07 10.14
CA GLY A 73 11.51 2.86 10.34
C GLY A 73 10.68 1.59 10.16
N PHE A 74 9.53 1.50 10.83
CA PHE A 74 8.60 0.39 10.64
C PHE A 74 7.99 0.38 9.23
N GLY A 75 7.75 1.54 8.63
CA GLY A 75 7.27 1.67 7.27
C GLY A 75 8.25 1.10 6.24
N LEU A 76 9.55 1.38 6.38
CA LEU A 76 10.59 0.81 5.55
C LEU A 76 10.67 -0.72 5.72
N ALA A 77 10.65 -1.20 6.97
CA ALA A 77 10.66 -2.64 7.26
C ALA A 77 9.43 -3.35 6.66
N GLY A 78 8.25 -2.74 6.79
CA GLY A 78 7.02 -3.24 6.20
C GLY A 78 7.04 -3.20 4.67
N GLY A 79 7.58 -2.15 4.05
CA GLY A 79 7.72 -2.03 2.61
C GLY A 79 8.62 -3.13 2.03
N ILE A 80 9.74 -3.41 2.71
CA ILE A 80 10.64 -4.53 2.37
C ILE A 80 9.91 -5.87 2.50
N LEU A 81 9.21 -6.10 3.62
CA LEU A 81 8.45 -7.34 3.84
C LEU A 81 7.37 -7.55 2.78
N ALA A 82 6.56 -6.52 2.51
CA ALA A 82 5.54 -6.55 1.47
C ALA A 82 6.16 -6.87 0.11
N SER A 83 7.29 -6.25 -0.22
CA SER A 83 7.99 -6.50 -1.49
C SER A 83 8.47 -7.94 -1.60
N PHE A 84 9.00 -8.53 -0.53
CA PHE A 84 9.34 -9.96 -0.50
C PHE A 84 8.11 -10.85 -0.69
N LEU A 85 7.00 -10.54 0.00
CA LEU A 85 5.76 -11.29 -0.15
C LEU A 85 5.24 -11.24 -1.59
N MET A 86 5.25 -10.06 -2.22
CA MET A 86 4.81 -9.90 -3.61
C MET A 86 5.69 -10.68 -4.59
N VAL A 87 7.02 -10.58 -4.46
CA VAL A 87 7.96 -11.35 -5.28
C VAL A 87 7.78 -12.84 -5.05
N PHE A 88 7.63 -13.29 -3.80
CA PHE A 88 7.43 -14.70 -3.48
C PHE A 88 6.15 -15.28 -4.10
N LEU A 89 5.05 -14.53 -4.02
CA LEU A 89 3.77 -14.89 -4.64
C LEU A 89 3.81 -14.82 -6.17
N GLY A 90 4.79 -14.07 -6.72
CA GLY A 90 4.91 -13.85 -8.16
C GLY A 90 3.84 -12.92 -8.70
N LEU A 91 3.46 -11.91 -7.90
CA LEU A 91 2.45 -10.94 -8.32
C LEU A 91 2.97 -10.11 -9.50
N PRO A 92 2.19 -9.99 -10.59
CA PRO A 92 2.57 -9.15 -11.71
C PRO A 92 2.70 -7.70 -11.28
N LEU A 93 3.71 -7.01 -11.80
CA LEU A 93 3.99 -5.59 -11.53
C LEU A 93 3.52 -4.75 -12.72
N SER A 94 2.29 -4.99 -13.17
CA SER A 94 1.70 -4.37 -14.36
C SER A 94 0.44 -3.57 -14.01
N GLU A 95 0.00 -2.73 -14.94
CA GLU A 95 -1.29 -2.02 -14.88
C GLU A 95 -2.49 -2.96 -14.60
N GLU A 96 -2.36 -4.25 -14.90
CA GLU A 96 -3.38 -5.29 -14.72
C GLU A 96 -3.76 -5.56 -13.26
N LEU A 97 -2.95 -5.11 -12.29
CA LEU A 97 -3.33 -5.12 -10.87
C LEU A 97 -4.56 -4.25 -10.58
N GLY A 98 -4.96 -3.38 -11.52
CA GLY A 98 -6.13 -2.52 -11.39
C GLY A 98 -5.97 -1.39 -10.38
N LEU A 99 -4.74 -1.08 -9.97
CA LEU A 99 -4.45 -0.02 -8.99
C LEU A 99 -4.98 1.34 -9.44
N ILE A 100 -4.95 1.62 -10.74
CA ILE A 100 -5.54 2.84 -11.33
C ILE A 100 -7.03 3.00 -11.00
N PHE A 101 -7.76 1.89 -10.84
CA PHE A 101 -9.17 1.90 -10.45
C PHE A 101 -9.34 1.88 -8.92
N VAL A 102 -8.50 1.12 -8.21
CA VAL A 102 -8.58 0.98 -6.75
C VAL A 102 -8.31 2.31 -6.05
N TRP A 103 -7.30 3.06 -6.48
CA TRP A 103 -6.90 4.31 -5.83
C TRP A 103 -8.02 5.36 -5.78
N PRO A 104 -8.67 5.74 -6.91
CA PRO A 104 -9.81 6.64 -6.88
C PRO A 104 -10.96 6.13 -6.00
N VAL A 105 -11.28 4.83 -6.07
CA VAL A 105 -12.35 4.22 -5.27
C VAL A 105 -12.06 4.35 -3.78
N VAL A 106 -10.83 4.03 -3.36
CA VAL A 106 -10.38 4.16 -1.96
C VAL A 106 -10.48 5.61 -1.48
N LEU A 107 -10.07 6.58 -2.30
CA LEU A 107 -10.17 7.99 -1.97
C LEU A 107 -11.62 8.45 -1.80
N VAL A 108 -12.53 8.04 -2.69
CA VAL A 108 -13.96 8.33 -2.57
C VAL A 108 -14.55 7.69 -1.32
N LEU A 109 -14.23 6.42 -1.06
CA LEU A 109 -14.71 5.71 0.12
C LEU A 109 -14.20 6.33 1.43
N MET A 110 -12.96 6.84 1.44
CA MET A 110 -12.39 7.56 2.58
C MET A 110 -13.20 8.82 2.93
N LEU A 111 -13.78 9.52 1.95
CA LEU A 111 -14.63 10.69 2.18
C LEU A 111 -15.89 10.35 2.98
N ILE A 112 -16.40 9.12 2.85
CA ILE A 112 -17.53 8.61 3.64
C ILE A 112 -17.05 8.28 5.05
N ASN A 113 -15.98 7.50 5.16
CA ASN A 113 -15.34 7.20 6.44
C ASN A 113 -13.88 6.80 6.22
N PRO A 114 -12.91 7.36 6.97
CA PRO A 114 -11.50 7.02 6.85
C PRO A 114 -11.18 5.53 6.95
N ARG A 115 -12.01 4.74 7.66
CA ARG A 115 -11.86 3.29 7.76
C ARG A 115 -11.95 2.57 6.42
N PHE A 116 -12.64 3.16 5.44
CA PHE A 116 -12.78 2.59 4.11
C PHE A 116 -11.60 2.88 3.19
N MET A 117 -10.53 3.49 3.72
CA MET A 117 -9.26 3.63 3.00
C MET A 117 -8.55 2.28 2.76
N CYS A 118 -8.92 1.23 3.51
CA CYS A 118 -8.26 -0.06 3.36
C CYS A 118 -8.44 -0.64 1.95
N PHE A 119 -7.35 -1.15 1.37
CA PHE A 119 -7.32 -1.76 0.03
C PHE A 119 -8.29 -2.94 -0.13
N ALA A 120 -8.71 -3.60 0.95
CA ALA A 120 -9.76 -4.62 0.88
C ALA A 120 -11.12 -4.06 0.42
N TYR A 121 -11.49 -2.85 0.87
CA TYR A 121 -12.73 -2.21 0.44
C TYR A 121 -12.64 -1.74 -1.01
N GLY A 122 -11.55 -1.05 -1.37
CA GLY A 122 -11.34 -0.58 -2.74
C GLY A 122 -11.20 -1.72 -3.74
N GLY A 123 -10.34 -2.69 -3.44
CA GLY A 123 -10.14 -3.88 -4.27
C GLY A 123 -11.39 -4.75 -4.36
N GLY A 124 -12.15 -4.89 -3.27
CA GLY A 124 -13.44 -5.60 -3.27
C GLY A 124 -14.49 -4.89 -4.14
N ALA A 125 -14.61 -3.57 -4.03
CA ALA A 125 -15.53 -2.78 -4.85
C ALA A 125 -15.17 -2.86 -6.34
N VAL A 126 -13.89 -2.66 -6.70
CA VAL A 126 -13.39 -2.84 -8.06
C VAL A 126 -13.67 -4.26 -8.56
N GLY A 127 -13.43 -5.27 -7.72
CA GLY A 127 -13.68 -6.67 -8.07
C GLY A 127 -15.14 -6.98 -8.36
N VAL A 128 -16.06 -6.50 -7.53
CA VAL A 128 -17.51 -6.66 -7.76
C VAL A 128 -17.92 -5.99 -9.06
N VAL A 129 -17.49 -4.74 -9.29
CA VAL A 129 -17.83 -4.02 -10.52
C VAL A 129 -17.26 -4.72 -11.76
N SER A 130 -16.00 -5.18 -11.69
CA SER A 130 -15.36 -5.92 -12.78
C SER A 130 -16.12 -7.21 -13.12
N LEU A 131 -16.51 -8.00 -12.11
CA LEU A 131 -17.31 -9.22 -12.31
C LEU A 131 -18.70 -8.93 -12.89
N LEU A 132 -19.37 -7.88 -12.41
CA LEU A 132 -20.66 -7.47 -12.95
C LEU A 132 -20.54 -7.07 -14.42
N LEU A 133 -19.52 -6.29 -14.79
CA LEU A 133 -19.27 -5.91 -16.18
C LEU A 133 -18.95 -7.12 -17.06
N ARG A 134 -18.12 -8.05 -16.59
CA ARG A 134 -17.85 -9.31 -17.31
C ARG A 134 -19.13 -10.11 -17.56
N GLY A 135 -20.01 -10.19 -16.57
CA GLY A 135 -21.32 -10.84 -16.69
C GLY A 135 -22.26 -10.13 -17.67
N LEU A 136 -22.34 -8.79 -17.60
CA LEU A 136 -23.16 -7.98 -18.50
C LEU A 136 -22.64 -8.03 -19.95
N ASN A 137 -21.33 -8.14 -20.16
CA ASN A 137 -20.75 -8.27 -21.49
C ASN A 137 -21.18 -9.56 -22.21
N LEU A 138 -21.54 -10.63 -21.47
CA LEU A 138 -22.12 -11.84 -22.06
C LEU A 138 -23.52 -11.59 -22.65
N LEU A 139 -24.27 -10.64 -22.07
CA LEU A 139 -25.62 -10.27 -22.53
C LEU A 139 -25.59 -9.15 -23.58
N PHE A 140 -24.63 -8.23 -23.46
CA PHE A 140 -24.45 -7.09 -24.34
C PHE A 140 -22.98 -7.00 -24.80
N PRO A 141 -22.59 -7.71 -25.88
CA PRO A 141 -21.20 -7.79 -26.33
C PRO A 141 -20.56 -6.44 -26.70
N GLY A 142 -21.38 -5.41 -26.94
CA GLY A 142 -20.93 -4.04 -27.20
C GLY A 142 -20.34 -3.32 -25.97
N LEU A 143 -20.46 -3.87 -24.76
CA LEU A 143 -19.81 -3.28 -23.58
C LEU A 143 -18.29 -3.40 -23.64
N GLY A 144 -17.78 -4.52 -24.16
CA GLY A 144 -16.35 -4.79 -24.30
C GLY A 144 -15.64 -3.94 -25.36
N SER A 145 -16.36 -3.26 -26.24
CA SER A 145 -15.75 -2.34 -27.22
C SER A 145 -15.50 -0.94 -26.64
N ILE A 146 -16.01 -0.64 -25.44
CA ILE A 146 -15.76 0.62 -24.75
C ILE A 146 -14.47 0.47 -23.94
N GLY A 147 -13.41 1.17 -24.36
CA GLY A 147 -12.05 1.00 -23.80
C GLY A 147 -11.96 1.08 -22.27
N PHE A 148 -12.72 1.98 -21.64
CA PHE A 148 -12.78 2.07 -20.17
C PHE A 148 -13.33 0.79 -19.52
N PHE A 149 -14.46 0.27 -20.00
CA PHE A 149 -15.05 -0.97 -19.47
C PHE A 149 -14.20 -2.19 -19.82
N ALA A 150 -13.58 -2.21 -21.00
CA ALA A 150 -12.63 -3.25 -21.39
C ALA A 150 -11.46 -3.33 -20.40
N SER A 151 -10.86 -2.20 -20.06
CA SER A 151 -9.77 -2.13 -19.07
C SER A 151 -10.21 -2.56 -17.67
N LEU A 152 -11.39 -2.11 -17.21
CA LEU A 152 -11.91 -2.51 -15.90
C LEU A 152 -12.27 -4.02 -15.84
N MET A 153 -12.71 -4.59 -16.97
CA MET A 153 -12.92 -6.03 -17.11
C MET A 153 -11.60 -6.80 -17.22
N ALA A 154 -10.50 -6.19 -17.64
CA ALA A 154 -9.21 -6.86 -17.78
C ALA A 154 -8.45 -7.02 -16.45
N VAL A 155 -8.87 -6.34 -15.37
CA VAL A 155 -8.21 -6.41 -14.05
C VAL A 155 -8.04 -7.86 -13.56
N ASP A 156 -6.82 -8.24 -13.17
CA ASP A 156 -6.53 -9.55 -12.59
C ASP A 156 -7.01 -9.58 -11.13
N LEU A 157 -8.23 -10.07 -10.93
CA LEU A 157 -8.86 -10.16 -9.61
C LEU A 157 -8.10 -11.09 -8.65
N PRO A 158 -7.63 -12.30 -9.04
CA PRO A 158 -6.74 -13.09 -8.21
C PRO A 158 -5.49 -12.34 -7.73
N ALA A 159 -4.77 -11.67 -8.64
CA ALA A 159 -3.57 -10.91 -8.30
C ALA A 159 -3.90 -9.73 -7.36
N LEU A 160 -5.00 -9.01 -7.61
CA LEU A 160 -5.49 -7.94 -6.75
C LEU A 160 -5.82 -8.45 -5.34
N MET A 161 -6.52 -9.59 -5.22
CA MET A 161 -6.85 -10.18 -3.91
C MET A 161 -5.59 -10.65 -3.16
N ALA A 162 -4.62 -11.20 -3.87
CA ALA A 162 -3.35 -11.61 -3.29
C ALA A 162 -2.51 -10.41 -2.84
N LEU A 163 -2.51 -9.29 -3.59
CA LEU A 163 -1.91 -8.04 -3.15
C LEU A 163 -2.57 -7.53 -1.87
N VAL A 164 -3.91 -7.46 -1.84
CA VAL A 164 -4.68 -7.07 -0.63
C VAL A 164 -4.29 -7.95 0.56
N GLY A 165 -4.22 -9.27 0.36
CA GLY A 165 -3.81 -10.22 1.40
C GLY A 165 -2.39 -9.99 1.90
N ALA A 166 -1.43 -9.77 0.99
CA ALA A 166 -0.04 -9.49 1.35
C ALA A 166 0.10 -8.18 2.15
N LEU A 167 -0.65 -7.14 1.78
CA LEU A 167 -0.69 -5.88 2.52
C LEU A 167 -1.30 -6.05 3.92
N HIS A 168 -2.38 -6.82 4.09
CA HIS A 168 -2.96 -7.09 5.41
C HIS A 168 -2.04 -7.94 6.28
N LEU A 169 -1.34 -8.92 5.69
CA LEU A 169 -0.34 -9.70 6.41
C LEU A 169 0.80 -8.81 6.91
N THR A 170 1.27 -7.91 6.05
CA THR A 170 2.29 -6.91 6.40
C THR A 170 1.79 -5.98 7.50
N GLU A 171 0.58 -5.45 7.39
CA GLU A 171 -0.05 -4.59 8.41
C GLU A 171 -0.19 -5.33 9.74
N SER A 172 -0.68 -6.57 9.72
CA SER A 172 -0.83 -7.41 10.91
C SER A 172 0.51 -7.64 11.60
N PHE A 173 1.57 -7.89 10.83
CA PHE A 173 2.93 -8.03 11.35
C PHE A 173 3.43 -6.72 11.99
N LEU A 174 3.20 -5.58 11.34
CA LEU A 174 3.58 -4.27 11.89
C LEU A 174 2.82 -3.94 13.18
N ILE A 175 1.52 -4.25 13.24
CA ILE A 175 0.71 -4.11 14.46
C ILE A 175 1.28 -4.99 15.57
N TYR A 176 1.61 -6.25 15.27
CA TYR A 176 2.14 -7.19 16.25
C TYR A 176 3.44 -6.67 16.91
N ILE A 177 4.38 -6.16 16.11
CA ILE A 177 5.69 -5.72 16.63
C ILE A 177 5.67 -4.28 17.18
N SER A 178 4.81 -3.40 16.67
CA SER A 178 4.88 -1.95 16.95
C SER A 178 3.60 -1.32 17.48
N GLY A 179 2.47 -2.03 17.45
CA GLY A 179 1.17 -1.48 17.80
C GLY A 179 1.08 -0.96 19.23
N HIS A 180 1.75 -1.62 20.18
CA HIS A 180 1.77 -1.25 21.61
C HIS A 180 2.57 0.04 21.89
N ILE A 181 3.50 0.41 21.00
CA ILE A 181 4.41 1.53 21.22
C ILE A 181 3.61 2.83 21.17
N ASN A 182 3.79 3.73 22.16
CA ASN A 182 3.09 5.03 22.26
C ASN A 182 1.54 4.95 22.24
N ALA A 183 0.93 3.88 22.77
CA ALA A 183 -0.52 3.78 22.88
C ALA A 183 -1.09 4.91 23.76
N SER A 184 -1.78 5.87 23.16
CA SER A 184 -2.32 7.02 23.89
C SER A 184 -3.50 6.57 24.74
N PRO A 185 -3.49 6.72 26.07
CA PRO A 185 -4.71 6.53 26.83
C PRO A 185 -5.79 7.48 26.29
N VAL A 186 -7.06 7.11 26.44
CA VAL A 186 -8.21 7.96 26.11
C VAL A 186 -9.34 7.66 27.08
N ILE A 187 -10.17 8.67 27.37
CA ILE A 187 -11.40 8.51 28.12
C ILE A 187 -12.55 8.80 27.14
N LEU A 188 -13.44 7.83 26.98
CA LEU A 188 -14.53 7.88 26.01
C LEU A 188 -15.86 7.63 26.71
N GLN A 189 -16.94 8.23 26.19
CA GLN A 189 -18.29 7.90 26.62
C GLN A 189 -18.88 6.87 25.66
N ASN A 190 -19.39 5.76 26.20
CA ASN A 190 -20.06 4.76 25.37
C ASN A 190 -21.48 5.22 24.96
N PRO A 191 -22.15 4.54 24.01
CA PRO A 191 -23.52 4.90 23.60
C PRO A 191 -24.57 4.84 24.73
N ARG A 192 -24.26 4.20 25.86
CA ARG A 192 -25.12 4.14 27.06
C ARG A 192 -24.81 5.26 28.06
N GLY A 193 -23.96 6.22 27.71
CA GLY A 193 -23.59 7.34 28.58
C GLY A 193 -22.52 7.02 29.63
N LYS A 194 -22.00 5.79 29.70
CA LYS A 194 -20.97 5.39 30.68
C LYS A 194 -19.58 5.82 30.19
N VAL A 195 -18.83 6.46 31.07
CA VAL A 195 -17.42 6.80 30.84
C VAL A 195 -16.57 5.54 30.99
N VAL A 196 -15.74 5.28 29.99
CA VAL A 196 -14.81 4.14 29.94
C VAL A 196 -13.42 4.62 29.52
N GLY A 197 -12.38 4.03 30.12
CA GLY A 197 -11.02 4.21 29.66
C GLY A 197 -10.72 3.30 28.46
N GLY A 198 -9.78 3.70 27.63
CA GLY A 198 -9.26 2.90 26.52
C GLY A 198 -7.89 3.38 26.07
N PHE A 199 -7.38 2.75 25.02
CA PHE A 199 -6.15 3.17 24.36
C PHE A 199 -6.43 3.40 22.87
N MET A 200 -5.95 4.53 22.36
CA MET A 200 -5.98 4.86 20.94
C MET A 200 -4.69 4.33 20.29
N LEU A 201 -4.85 3.32 19.44
CA LEU A 201 -3.76 2.61 18.74
C LEU A 201 -3.63 3.07 17.29
N GLN A 202 -3.73 4.38 17.05
CA GLN A 202 -3.68 4.91 15.68
C GLN A 202 -2.22 5.02 15.21
N ARG A 203 -1.87 4.25 14.17
CA ARG A 203 -0.53 4.21 13.58
C ARG A 203 -0.59 4.46 12.07
N PHE A 204 0.44 5.10 11.56
CA PHE A 204 0.62 5.35 10.14
C PHE A 204 2.01 4.86 9.75
N TRP A 205 2.08 3.92 8.81
CA TRP A 205 3.33 3.40 8.28
C TRP A 205 3.39 3.74 6.79
N PRO A 206 4.17 4.76 6.37
CA PRO A 206 4.41 4.96 4.95
C PRO A 206 5.23 3.78 4.42
N LEU A 207 4.64 2.94 3.56
CA LEU A 207 5.25 1.73 3.03
C LEU A 207 5.80 1.99 1.61
N PRO A 208 7.13 2.15 1.42
CA PRO A 208 7.72 2.18 0.09
C PRO A 208 7.79 0.76 -0.48
N ILE A 209 6.72 0.31 -1.13
CA ILE A 209 6.63 -1.04 -1.70
C ILE A 209 7.37 -1.06 -3.04
N THR A 210 8.55 -1.67 -3.10
CA THR A 210 9.42 -1.63 -4.29
C THR A 210 8.77 -2.19 -5.52
N ALA A 211 7.99 -3.25 -5.36
CA ALA A 211 7.24 -3.90 -6.43
C ALA A 211 6.38 -2.90 -7.23
N LEU A 212 5.72 -1.96 -6.54
CA LEU A 212 4.92 -0.90 -7.19
C LEU A 212 5.77 0.23 -7.78
N LEU A 213 7.07 0.28 -7.45
CA LEU A 213 8.01 1.29 -7.89
C LEU A 213 8.87 0.83 -9.08
N VAL A 214 8.94 -0.48 -9.36
CA VAL A 214 9.76 -1.05 -10.45
C VAL A 214 9.31 -0.54 -11.82
N GLU A 215 8.01 -0.54 -12.12
CA GLU A 215 7.47 -0.04 -13.40
C GLU A 215 7.83 1.44 -13.63
N LEU A 216 7.93 2.17 -12.51
CA LEU A 216 8.07 3.61 -12.44
C LEU A 216 9.57 4.03 -12.40
N VAL A 217 10.49 3.09 -12.14
CA VAL A 217 11.97 3.21 -12.24
C VAL A 217 12.52 2.63 -13.53
N SER A 218 11.89 1.59 -14.09
CA SER A 218 12.32 0.90 -15.32
C SER A 218 12.29 1.79 -16.57
N ALA A 219 11.59 2.93 -16.51
CA ALA A 219 11.60 3.96 -17.55
C ALA A 219 12.92 4.76 -17.61
N ALA A 220 13.71 4.78 -16.53
CA ALA A 220 14.96 5.55 -16.44
C ALA A 220 16.22 4.70 -16.68
N GLU A 221 16.22 3.44 -16.23
CA GLU A 221 17.16 2.41 -16.67
C GLU A 221 16.39 1.09 -16.85
N PRO A 222 16.57 0.37 -17.97
CA PRO A 222 16.17 -1.03 -17.99
C PRO A 222 16.96 -1.70 -16.87
N ILE A 223 16.26 -2.23 -15.87
CA ILE A 223 16.87 -3.09 -14.85
C ILE A 223 17.24 -4.39 -15.58
N GLY A 224 18.36 -4.32 -16.30
CA GLY A 224 18.87 -5.33 -17.21
C GLY A 224 19.40 -6.50 -16.40
N GLY A 225 18.66 -7.60 -16.45
CA GLY A 225 18.97 -8.83 -15.72
C GLY A 225 17.76 -9.25 -14.91
N GLY A 226 16.76 -9.84 -15.59
CA GLY A 226 15.71 -10.58 -14.90
C GLY A 226 16.37 -11.60 -13.97
N VAL A 227 16.05 -11.55 -12.69
CA VAL A 227 16.58 -12.51 -11.72
C VAL A 227 16.04 -13.89 -12.12
N PRO A 228 16.89 -14.89 -12.40
CA PRO A 228 16.44 -16.19 -12.89
C PRO A 228 15.60 -16.89 -11.81
N MET A 229 14.29 -16.96 -12.02
CA MET A 229 13.36 -17.55 -11.07
C MET A 229 13.22 -19.07 -11.28
N PRO A 230 12.93 -19.84 -10.22
CA PRO A 230 12.71 -21.28 -10.32
C PRO A 230 11.43 -21.60 -11.11
N ALA A 231 11.38 -22.79 -11.71
CA ALA A 231 10.28 -23.20 -12.61
C ALA A 231 8.87 -23.24 -11.99
N TRP A 232 8.76 -23.32 -10.65
CA TRP A 232 7.46 -23.27 -9.96
C TRP A 232 6.91 -21.85 -9.81
N TRP A 233 7.75 -20.83 -10.04
CA TRP A 233 7.39 -19.43 -9.92
C TRP A 233 6.91 -18.90 -11.28
N PRO A 234 5.86 -18.05 -11.33
CA PRO A 234 5.11 -17.48 -10.20
C PRO A 234 4.13 -18.47 -9.55
N LEU A 235 3.93 -18.35 -8.23
CA LEU A 235 2.96 -19.19 -7.50
C LEU A 235 1.52 -18.89 -7.92
N LEU A 236 1.23 -17.60 -8.15
CA LEU A 236 -0.01 -17.14 -8.75
C LEU A 236 0.24 -16.83 -10.22
N GLN A 237 -0.20 -17.72 -11.09
CA GLN A 237 -0.05 -17.54 -12.53
C GLN A 237 -0.96 -16.41 -13.02
N PRO A 238 -0.42 -15.38 -13.71
CA PRO A 238 -1.23 -14.38 -14.39
C PRO A 238 -2.15 -15.07 -15.39
N ARG A 239 -3.45 -14.74 -15.35
CA ARG A 239 -4.41 -15.31 -16.31
C ARG A 239 -4.30 -14.67 -17.70
N LEU A 240 -3.72 -13.48 -17.76
CA LEU A 240 -3.39 -12.78 -18.99
C LEU A 240 -1.88 -12.95 -19.20
N GLN A 241 -1.50 -13.72 -20.21
CA GLN A 241 -0.15 -13.65 -20.75
C GLN A 241 -0.13 -12.49 -21.75
N PRO A 242 0.92 -11.64 -21.76
CA PRO A 242 1.06 -10.61 -22.77
C PRO A 242 1.12 -11.21 -24.19
#